data_AF-S9UGZ3-F1
#
_entry.id   AF-S9UGZ3-F1
#
_cell.length_a   1.000
_cell.length_b   1.000
_cell.length_c   1.000
_cell.angle_alpha   90.00
_cell.angle_beta   90.00
_cell.angle_gamma   90.00
#
_symmetry.space_group_name_H-M   'P 1'
#
loop_
_entity.id
_entity.type
_entity.pdbx_description
1 polymer ?
#
loop_
_entity_poly.entity_id
_entity_poly.type
_entity_poly.pdbx_seq_one_letter_code
_entity_poly.pdbx_strand_id
1 'polypeptide(L)'
;MYARYRTRSRFYKSPQQLSKAYNVSPNMLRRPKVKPGLLTGIYADQTVDLRERERLEMLESMRHPRERDFYQDHTYHNQWIDRELEKHQKAEIAARYRFFDPRMKLDKWIWYPGDTVEVVSGEGAGQRGAIIAVVRYKNEVLVQNINVQDVVIPASETRPEQIVQREHPISVSRIRHVDPSTNALCHVELVQVRNKETGALEERRISLESGVLLPTPEREDTVEAGDPLKDTPIQDADEPTYDEAKEMPLLVERRLRAMEDHFVQTLKEAYEFHEPLRRANAAALLGFQQGVVRRAADQLAGRVLRGGVAAPQARVPLQGGADVVAEVLAAEQRAVAAATAGTAALPDWWEAMLRPYVEDLQEEQAAAAAEARERAQRAAAEASQDRLAGPGAVDMQALLAEDLELEEEQQEEEAEEPGRDGGR
;
A
#
# COMPACT_ATOMS: atom_id res chain seq x y z
N MET A 1 -14.64 23.81 -76.90
CA MET A 1 -13.23 24.23 -76.65
C MET A 1 -12.92 23.87 -75.20
N TYR A 2 -11.85 23.12 -74.91
CA TYR A 2 -11.55 22.65 -73.54
C TYR A 2 -10.65 23.63 -72.78
N ALA A 3 -10.80 23.68 -71.45
CA ALA A 3 -9.90 24.45 -70.58
C ALA A 3 -8.48 23.86 -70.60
N ARG A 4 -7.46 24.72 -70.50
CA ARG A 4 -6.07 24.29 -70.41
C ARG A 4 -5.82 23.72 -69.01
N TYR A 5 -5.64 22.41 -68.93
CA TYR A 5 -5.23 21.71 -67.72
C TYR A 5 -3.75 21.31 -67.81
N ARG A 6 -2.99 21.50 -66.71
CA ARG A 6 -1.59 21.08 -66.60
C ARG A 6 -1.35 20.41 -65.25
N THR A 7 -0.80 19.20 -65.27
CA THR A 7 -0.37 18.51 -64.06
C THR A 7 0.79 19.28 -63.40
N ARG A 8 0.70 19.47 -62.07
CA ARG A 8 1.74 20.15 -61.30
C ARG A 8 2.73 19.12 -60.76
N SER A 9 4.02 19.29 -61.05
CA SER A 9 5.07 18.39 -60.56
C SER A 9 5.13 18.29 -59.04
N ARG A 10 4.77 19.36 -58.31
CA ARG A 10 4.71 19.36 -56.83
C ARG A 10 3.70 18.35 -56.27
N PHE A 11 2.62 18.04 -56.98
CA PHE A 11 1.67 17.00 -56.56
C PHE A 11 2.19 15.59 -56.81
N TYR A 12 3.10 15.43 -57.79
CA TYR A 12 3.77 14.16 -58.03
C TYR A 12 4.94 13.92 -57.05
N LYS A 13 5.74 14.95 -56.77
CA LYS A 13 6.89 14.87 -55.86
C LYS A 13 7.05 16.15 -55.05
N SER A 14 6.85 16.05 -53.74
CA SER A 14 7.10 17.12 -52.76
C SER A 14 7.89 16.56 -51.58
N PRO A 15 9.24 16.62 -51.60
CA PRO A 15 10.05 16.13 -50.48
C PRO A 15 9.85 16.99 -49.23
N GLN A 16 10.11 16.41 -48.06
CA GLN A 16 10.09 17.13 -46.80
C GLN A 16 11.14 18.26 -46.79
N GLN A 17 10.85 19.33 -46.05
CA GLN A 17 11.84 20.38 -45.80
C GLN A 17 12.99 19.83 -44.93
N LEU A 18 14.20 20.35 -45.17
CA LEU A 18 15.38 19.98 -44.39
C LEU A 18 15.17 20.33 -42.91
N SER A 19 15.34 19.33 -42.04
CA SER A 19 15.26 19.52 -40.59
C SER A 19 16.40 20.40 -40.08
N LYS A 20 16.15 21.10 -38.97
CA LYS A 20 17.19 21.88 -38.28
C LYS A 20 17.97 20.98 -37.34
N ALA A 21 19.27 20.85 -37.55
CA ALA A 21 20.15 20.21 -36.58
C ALA A 21 20.12 21.00 -35.26
N TYR A 22 19.82 20.33 -34.14
CA TYR A 22 19.74 20.95 -32.81
C TYR A 22 18.80 22.17 -32.71
N ASN A 23 17.76 22.23 -33.55
CA ASN A 23 16.87 23.39 -33.67
C ASN A 23 17.56 24.71 -34.09
N VAL A 24 18.79 24.64 -34.62
CA VAL A 24 19.54 25.81 -35.08
C VAL A 24 19.32 26.02 -36.58
N SER A 25 18.91 27.23 -36.98
CA SER A 25 18.90 27.60 -38.41
C SER A 25 20.26 28.19 -38.80
N PRO A 26 20.98 27.65 -39.80
CA PRO A 26 22.36 28.03 -40.12
C PRO A 26 22.59 29.53 -40.38
N ASN A 27 21.61 30.20 -40.99
CA ASN A 27 21.71 31.61 -41.39
C ASN A 27 20.95 32.57 -40.46
N MET A 28 20.61 32.17 -39.22
CA MET A 28 19.82 33.02 -38.32
C MET A 28 20.46 34.39 -38.08
N LEU A 29 21.77 34.41 -37.83
CA LEU A 29 22.55 35.61 -37.53
C LEU A 29 22.93 36.42 -38.78
N ARG A 30 22.75 35.85 -39.98
CA ARG A 30 23.11 36.50 -41.25
C ARG A 30 21.92 37.16 -41.94
N ARG A 31 20.72 36.61 -41.76
CA ARG A 31 19.51 37.09 -42.43
C ARG A 31 18.81 38.19 -41.64
N PRO A 32 18.12 39.14 -42.29
CA PRO A 32 17.29 40.11 -41.59
C PRO A 32 16.09 39.43 -40.91
N LYS A 33 15.66 39.97 -39.76
CA LYS A 33 14.48 39.49 -39.04
C LYS A 33 13.20 40.08 -39.66
N VAL A 34 12.74 39.48 -40.76
CA VAL A 34 11.49 39.84 -41.45
C VAL A 34 10.50 38.68 -41.35
N LYS A 35 9.19 38.97 -41.32
CA LYS A 35 8.13 37.94 -41.32
C LYS A 35 8.33 36.99 -42.50
N PRO A 36 8.33 35.66 -42.29
CA PRO A 36 8.46 34.70 -43.37
C PRO A 36 7.32 34.88 -44.38
N GLY A 37 7.60 34.74 -45.68
CA GLY A 37 6.63 34.94 -46.74
C GLY A 37 6.78 36.27 -47.49
N LEU A 38 7.05 37.38 -46.77
CA LEU A 38 7.10 38.72 -47.37
C LEU A 38 8.17 38.83 -48.47
N LEU A 39 9.41 38.45 -48.16
CA LEU A 39 10.51 38.47 -49.15
C LEU A 39 10.35 37.43 -50.28
N THR A 40 9.50 36.41 -50.07
CA THR A 40 9.21 35.39 -51.09
C THR A 40 7.97 35.70 -51.92
N GLY A 41 7.29 36.82 -51.66
CA GLY A 41 6.07 37.24 -52.35
C GLY A 41 4.79 36.51 -51.92
N ILE A 42 4.79 35.87 -50.74
CA ILE A 42 3.60 35.24 -50.16
C ILE A 42 2.98 36.24 -49.18
N TYR A 43 1.81 36.77 -49.55
CA TYR A 43 1.06 37.74 -48.78
C TYR A 43 -0.44 37.44 -48.88
N ALA A 44 -1.18 37.72 -47.81
CA ALA A 44 -2.62 37.57 -47.76
C ALA A 44 -3.20 38.70 -46.91
N ASP A 45 -4.22 39.40 -47.43
CA ASP A 45 -4.97 40.43 -46.70
C ASP A 45 -5.79 39.79 -45.57
N GLN A 46 -6.40 38.65 -45.86
CA GLN A 46 -7.16 37.85 -44.93
C GLN A 46 -6.73 36.39 -45.03
N THR A 47 -6.49 35.77 -43.88
CA THR A 47 -6.27 34.32 -43.78
C THR A 47 -7.53 33.71 -43.18
N VAL A 48 -8.15 32.77 -43.91
CA VAL A 48 -9.33 32.03 -43.45
C VAL A 48 -8.89 30.57 -43.23
N ASP A 49 -8.91 30.11 -41.99
CA ASP A 49 -8.59 28.72 -41.64
C ASP A 49 -9.87 27.93 -41.38
N LEU A 50 -10.17 26.95 -42.24
CA LEU A 50 -11.37 26.12 -42.11
C LEU A 50 -11.35 25.18 -40.89
N ARG A 51 -10.21 25.08 -40.19
CA ARG A 51 -10.06 24.29 -38.95
C ARG A 51 -10.59 25.00 -37.70
N GLU A 52 -10.86 26.30 -37.80
CA GLU A 52 -11.37 27.09 -36.68
C GLU A 52 -12.83 26.74 -36.37
N ARG A 53 -13.18 26.81 -35.08
CA ARG A 53 -14.54 26.50 -34.61
C ARG A 53 -15.61 27.37 -35.29
N GLU A 54 -15.33 28.65 -35.51
CA GLU A 54 -16.25 29.59 -36.17
C GLU A 54 -16.59 29.21 -37.62
N ARG A 55 -15.76 28.37 -38.25
CA ARG A 55 -15.89 27.98 -39.65
C ARG A 55 -16.30 26.53 -39.84
N LEU A 56 -16.61 25.81 -38.75
CA LEU A 56 -17.01 24.42 -38.80
C LEU A 56 -18.23 24.20 -39.70
N GLU A 57 -19.27 25.03 -39.58
CA GLU A 57 -20.47 24.95 -40.44
C GLU A 57 -20.13 25.14 -41.92
N MET A 58 -19.27 26.12 -42.23
CA MET A 58 -18.81 26.36 -43.59
C MET A 58 -18.05 25.15 -44.12
N LEU A 59 -17.14 24.57 -43.31
CA LEU A 59 -16.41 23.37 -43.69
C LEU A 59 -17.35 22.19 -43.95
N GLU A 60 -18.29 21.91 -43.05
CA GLU A 60 -19.26 20.81 -43.20
C GLU A 60 -20.17 21.02 -44.42
N SER A 61 -20.57 22.26 -44.72
CA SER A 61 -21.34 22.56 -45.94
C SER A 61 -20.56 22.31 -47.24
N MET A 62 -19.24 22.41 -47.20
CA MET A 62 -18.37 22.13 -48.35
C MET A 62 -18.11 20.62 -48.54
N ARG A 63 -18.31 19.80 -47.50
CA ARG A 63 -18.11 18.35 -47.58
C ARG A 63 -19.25 17.68 -48.34
N HIS A 64 -18.92 16.60 -49.05
CA HIS A 64 -19.92 15.90 -49.84
C HIS A 64 -20.81 15.02 -48.92
N PRO A 65 -22.15 15.06 -49.02
CA PRO A 65 -23.05 14.30 -48.14
C PRO A 65 -22.89 12.76 -48.15
N ARG A 66 -22.09 12.22 -49.07
CA ARG A 66 -21.79 10.77 -49.13
C ARG A 66 -20.61 10.37 -48.24
N GLU A 67 -19.77 11.32 -47.85
CA GLU A 67 -18.67 11.10 -46.91
C GLU A 67 -19.25 11.13 -45.51
N ARG A 68 -19.43 9.95 -44.90
CA ARG A 68 -20.01 9.83 -43.56
C ARG A 68 -18.90 9.70 -42.53
N ASP A 69 -19.00 10.51 -41.47
CA ASP A 69 -18.10 10.45 -40.33
C ASP A 69 -18.72 9.57 -39.23
N PHE A 70 -17.99 8.56 -38.80
CA PHE A 70 -18.37 7.70 -37.66
C PHE A 70 -17.82 8.28 -36.35
N TYR A 71 -18.31 7.81 -35.20
CA TYR A 71 -17.86 8.21 -33.86
C TYR A 71 -18.15 9.69 -33.51
N GLN A 72 -19.34 10.19 -33.88
CA GLN A 72 -19.74 11.58 -33.59
C GLN A 72 -20.08 11.78 -32.10
N ASP A 73 -20.87 10.87 -31.52
CA ASP A 73 -21.35 10.97 -30.13
C ASP A 73 -20.61 10.04 -29.14
N HIS A 74 -19.84 9.08 -29.66
CA HIS A 74 -19.09 8.11 -28.85
C HIS A 74 -17.75 7.80 -29.51
N THR A 75 -16.77 7.33 -28.73
CA THR A 75 -15.45 6.90 -29.24
C THR A 75 -15.25 5.41 -29.03
N TYR A 76 -14.55 4.76 -29.96
CA TYR A 76 -14.23 3.34 -29.85
C TYR A 76 -13.43 3.01 -28.59
N HIS A 77 -12.41 3.81 -28.28
CA HIS A 77 -11.59 3.66 -27.07
C HIS A 77 -12.19 4.42 -25.88
N ASN A 78 -12.05 3.84 -24.68
CA ASN A 78 -12.40 4.53 -23.44
C ASN A 78 -11.54 5.80 -23.26
N GLN A 79 -12.21 6.94 -23.14
CA GLN A 79 -11.59 8.26 -22.97
C GLN A 79 -11.24 8.56 -21.49
N TRP A 80 -11.77 7.78 -20.55
CA TRP A 80 -11.59 7.94 -19.11
C TRP A 80 -10.37 7.19 -18.55
N ILE A 81 -9.39 6.93 -19.42
CA ILE A 81 -8.11 6.34 -19.03
C ILE A 81 -7.09 7.47 -19.02
N ASP A 82 -6.37 7.64 -17.90
CA ASP A 82 -5.30 8.61 -17.79
C ASP A 82 -4.18 8.31 -18.80
N ARG A 83 -3.96 9.23 -19.73
CA ARG A 83 -2.97 9.12 -20.80
C ARG A 83 -2.08 10.35 -20.84
N GLU A 84 -0.86 10.15 -21.32
CA GLU A 84 0.06 11.25 -21.53
C GLU A 84 -0.34 12.12 -22.73
N LEU A 85 -0.09 13.43 -22.60
CA LEU A 85 -0.21 14.39 -23.68
C LEU A 85 0.91 14.25 -24.72
N GLU A 86 0.73 14.86 -25.88
CA GLU A 86 1.78 14.91 -26.89
C GLU A 86 3.02 15.70 -26.41
N LYS A 87 4.19 15.36 -26.96
CA LYS A 87 5.46 15.98 -26.55
C LYS A 87 5.46 17.51 -26.68
N HIS A 88 4.84 18.04 -27.73
CA HIS A 88 4.78 19.49 -27.95
C HIS A 88 3.87 20.18 -26.91
N GLN A 89 2.72 19.58 -26.57
CA GLN A 89 1.82 20.06 -25.53
C GLN A 89 2.50 20.08 -24.16
N LYS A 90 3.22 19.00 -23.81
CA LYS A 90 4.01 18.95 -22.57
C LYS A 90 5.08 20.05 -22.52
N ALA A 91 5.77 20.29 -23.64
CA ALA A 91 6.79 21.34 -23.73
C ALA A 91 6.17 22.75 -23.59
N GLU A 92 4.99 22.99 -24.15
CA GLU A 92 4.25 24.25 -24.00
C GLU A 92 3.80 24.47 -22.54
N ILE A 93 3.26 23.44 -21.89
CA ILE A 93 2.87 23.48 -20.47
C ILE A 93 4.10 23.79 -19.61
N ALA A 94 5.21 23.08 -19.81
CA ALA A 94 6.45 23.29 -19.06
C ALA A 94 7.03 24.69 -19.27
N ALA A 95 6.96 25.23 -20.49
CA ALA A 95 7.43 26.58 -20.80
C ALA A 95 6.53 27.66 -20.17
N ARG A 96 5.21 27.48 -20.21
CA ARG A 96 4.22 28.43 -19.67
C ARG A 96 4.21 28.45 -18.15
N TYR A 97 4.34 27.28 -17.52
CA TYR A 97 4.23 27.09 -16.07
C TYR A 97 5.56 26.67 -15.44
N ARG A 98 6.66 27.31 -15.86
CA ARG A 98 8.01 27.02 -15.34
C ARG A 98 8.12 27.14 -13.81
N PHE A 99 7.31 28.00 -13.20
CA PHE A 99 7.28 28.23 -11.74
C PHE A 99 6.72 27.06 -10.92
N PHE A 100 6.20 26.00 -11.55
CA PHE A 100 5.86 24.76 -10.86
C PHE A 100 7.11 23.94 -10.48
N ASP A 101 8.29 24.23 -11.05
CA ASP A 101 9.53 23.61 -10.60
C ASP A 101 9.83 24.03 -9.14
N PRO A 102 9.95 23.08 -8.20
CA PRO A 102 10.19 23.40 -6.78
C PRO A 102 11.47 24.22 -6.56
N ARG A 103 12.44 24.15 -7.48
CA ARG A 103 13.70 24.89 -7.38
C ARG A 103 13.59 26.36 -7.81
N MET A 104 12.45 26.77 -8.38
CA MET A 104 12.30 28.12 -8.88
C MET A 104 12.06 29.14 -7.76
N LYS A 105 11.50 28.74 -6.61
CA LYS A 105 11.25 29.66 -5.49
C LYS A 105 12.57 30.17 -4.91
N LEU A 106 12.71 31.49 -4.79
CA LEU A 106 13.85 32.08 -4.10
C LEU A 106 13.71 31.93 -2.58
N ASP A 107 14.70 31.30 -1.94
CA ASP A 107 14.74 31.12 -0.48
C ASP A 107 14.80 32.48 0.23
N LYS A 108 15.73 33.33 -0.22
CA LYS A 108 15.93 34.68 0.30
C LYS A 108 15.19 35.68 -0.59
N TRP A 109 14.19 36.34 -0.02
CA TRP A 109 13.36 37.29 -0.75
C TRP A 109 13.61 38.73 -0.26
N ILE A 110 14.01 39.60 -1.19
CA ILE A 110 14.51 40.94 -0.88
C ILE A 110 13.60 42.05 -1.43
N TRP A 111 12.66 41.74 -2.35
CA TRP A 111 11.84 42.75 -3.04
C TRP A 111 10.48 42.94 -2.39
N TYR A 112 10.18 44.11 -1.84
CA TYR A 112 8.91 44.38 -1.18
C TYR A 112 8.20 45.58 -1.81
N PRO A 113 6.85 45.66 -1.71
CA PRO A 113 6.12 46.82 -2.19
C PRO A 113 6.59 48.10 -1.50
N GLY A 114 6.67 49.19 -2.25
CA GLY A 114 7.18 50.48 -1.78
C GLY A 114 8.69 50.70 -1.96
N ASP A 115 9.49 49.67 -2.26
CA ASP A 115 10.91 49.87 -2.54
C ASP A 115 11.12 50.59 -3.89
N THR A 116 12.09 51.50 -3.94
CA THR A 116 12.56 52.09 -5.18
C THR A 116 13.57 51.18 -5.87
N VAL A 117 13.32 50.87 -7.13
CA VAL A 117 14.14 49.96 -7.91
C VAL A 117 14.44 50.51 -9.31
N GLU A 118 15.55 50.05 -9.89
CA GLU A 118 15.98 50.41 -11.24
C GLU A 118 16.10 49.16 -12.12
N VAL A 119 15.65 49.27 -13.38
CA VAL A 119 15.78 48.19 -14.37
C VAL A 119 17.19 48.20 -14.96
N VAL A 120 17.92 47.08 -14.79
CA VAL A 120 19.30 46.95 -15.27
C VAL A 120 19.38 46.36 -16.68
N SER A 121 18.41 45.52 -17.07
CA SER A 121 18.44 44.84 -18.38
C SER A 121 17.06 44.64 -18.98
N GLY A 122 17.01 44.64 -20.31
CA GLY A 122 15.78 44.49 -21.08
C GLY A 122 15.22 45.83 -21.57
N GLU A 123 13.93 45.83 -21.88
CA GLU A 123 13.20 47.02 -22.28
C GLU A 123 13.04 47.97 -21.08
N GLY A 124 13.32 49.26 -21.27
CA GLY A 124 13.27 50.25 -20.19
C GLY A 124 14.48 50.23 -19.25
N ALA A 125 15.63 49.68 -19.66
CA ALA A 125 16.87 49.74 -18.86
C ALA A 125 17.25 51.20 -18.49
N GLY A 126 17.63 51.42 -17.24
CA GLY A 126 17.92 52.72 -16.63
C GLY A 126 16.72 53.46 -16.06
N GLN A 127 15.49 52.97 -16.28
CA GLN A 127 14.29 53.55 -15.68
C GLN A 127 14.14 53.11 -14.22
N ARG A 128 13.68 54.05 -13.38
CA ARG A 128 13.45 53.86 -11.95
C ARG A 128 11.96 53.95 -11.65
N GLY A 129 11.51 53.15 -10.69
CA GLY A 129 10.14 53.20 -10.19
C GLY A 129 10.00 52.51 -8.84
N ALA A 130 8.88 52.77 -8.17
CA ALA A 130 8.53 52.07 -6.94
C ALA A 130 7.84 50.73 -7.26
N ILE A 131 8.09 49.71 -6.43
CA ILE A 131 7.37 48.44 -6.52
C ILE A 131 5.92 48.63 -6.07
N ILE A 132 4.96 48.34 -6.95
CA ILE A 132 3.52 48.36 -6.64
C ILE A 132 3.10 47.04 -6.00
N ALA A 133 3.45 45.93 -6.66
CA ALA A 133 3.01 44.61 -6.25
C ALA A 133 4.09 43.57 -6.52
N VAL A 134 4.06 42.49 -5.75
CA VAL A 134 5.06 41.44 -5.80
C VAL A 134 4.38 40.09 -6.03
N VAL A 135 4.83 39.36 -7.05
CA VAL A 135 4.36 38.02 -7.37
C VAL A 135 5.46 37.01 -7.01
N ARG A 136 5.56 36.70 -5.71
CA ARG A 136 6.65 35.90 -5.14
C ARG A 136 6.81 34.52 -5.78
N TYR A 137 5.71 33.83 -6.09
CA TYR A 137 5.77 32.46 -6.64
C TYR A 137 6.29 32.40 -8.09
N LYS A 138 6.22 33.50 -8.86
CA LYS A 138 6.79 33.59 -10.21
C LYS A 138 8.16 34.27 -10.24
N ASN A 139 8.62 34.82 -9.11
CA ASN A 139 9.76 35.73 -9.04
C ASN A 139 9.59 36.95 -9.96
N GLU A 140 8.41 37.57 -9.92
CA GLU A 140 8.08 38.75 -10.70
C GLU A 140 7.61 39.91 -9.81
N VAL A 141 7.81 41.12 -10.29
CA VAL A 141 7.53 42.37 -9.58
C VAL A 141 6.86 43.35 -10.54
N LEU A 142 5.83 44.05 -10.10
CA LEU A 142 5.20 45.14 -10.84
C LEU A 142 5.80 46.46 -10.36
N VAL A 143 6.37 47.23 -11.27
CA VAL A 143 7.05 48.50 -10.98
C VAL A 143 6.29 49.63 -11.65
N GLN A 144 6.03 50.71 -10.92
CA GLN A 144 5.23 51.84 -11.37
C GLN A 144 5.77 52.47 -12.66
N ASN A 145 4.89 52.69 -13.64
CA ASN A 145 5.22 53.28 -14.95
C ASN A 145 6.29 52.52 -15.78
N ILE A 146 6.62 51.27 -15.42
CA ILE A 146 7.58 50.45 -16.18
C ILE A 146 6.83 49.25 -16.75
N ASN A 147 7.15 48.88 -18.00
CA ASN A 147 6.50 47.77 -18.72
C ASN A 147 4.97 47.92 -18.77
N VAL A 148 4.49 49.12 -19.10
CA VAL A 148 3.08 49.41 -19.30
C VAL A 148 2.62 48.78 -20.60
N GLN A 149 1.57 47.97 -20.55
CA GLN A 149 0.96 47.37 -21.74
C GLN A 149 -0.56 47.56 -21.71
N ASP A 150 -1.15 47.51 -22.90
CA ASP A 150 -2.59 47.58 -23.08
C ASP A 150 -3.23 46.24 -22.70
N VAL A 151 -4.08 46.26 -21.68
CA VAL A 151 -4.92 45.15 -21.26
C VAL A 151 -6.28 45.31 -21.92
N VAL A 152 -6.59 44.41 -22.86
CA VAL A 152 -7.89 44.35 -23.50
C VAL A 152 -8.86 43.57 -22.63
N ILE A 153 -9.96 44.20 -22.26
CA ILE A 153 -11.07 43.60 -21.54
C ILE A 153 -12.16 43.28 -22.57
N PRO A 154 -12.48 41.98 -22.81
CA PRO A 154 -13.51 41.59 -23.77
C PRO A 154 -14.87 42.20 -23.43
N ALA A 155 -15.65 42.50 -24.48
CA ALA A 155 -17.01 42.99 -24.35
C ALA A 155 -17.90 41.97 -23.63
N SER A 156 -18.76 42.45 -22.75
CA SER A 156 -19.90 41.70 -22.18
C SER A 156 -21.20 42.32 -22.68
N GLU A 157 -22.34 41.65 -22.45
CA GLU A 157 -23.65 42.17 -22.84
C GLU A 157 -23.91 43.59 -22.31
N THR A 158 -23.41 43.89 -21.11
CA THR A 158 -23.57 45.18 -20.43
C THR A 158 -22.42 46.17 -20.66
N ARG A 159 -21.27 45.74 -21.19
CA ARG A 159 -20.06 46.58 -21.28
C ARG A 159 -19.37 46.40 -22.64
N PRO A 160 -19.08 47.48 -23.37
CA PRO A 160 -18.29 47.38 -24.60
C PRO A 160 -16.84 46.93 -24.32
N GLU A 161 -16.12 46.54 -25.36
CA GLU A 161 -14.69 46.24 -25.27
C GLU A 161 -13.94 47.48 -24.76
N GLN A 162 -13.06 47.29 -23.78
CA GLN A 162 -12.31 48.37 -23.16
C GLN A 162 -10.82 48.05 -23.16
N ILE A 163 -10.01 49.04 -23.53
CA ILE A 163 -8.55 48.98 -23.49
C ILE A 163 -8.08 49.82 -22.31
N VAL A 164 -7.39 49.19 -21.36
CA VAL A 164 -6.86 49.84 -20.15
C VAL A 164 -5.36 49.59 -20.06
N GLN A 165 -4.59 50.62 -19.71
CA GLN A 165 -3.16 50.48 -19.51
C GLN A 165 -2.84 50.03 -18.08
N ARG A 166 -2.01 49.00 -17.96
CA ARG A 166 -1.50 48.52 -16.66
C ARG A 166 -0.04 48.09 -16.78
N GLU A 167 0.71 48.30 -15.71
CA GLU A 167 2.07 47.79 -15.54
C GLU A 167 2.05 46.26 -15.50
N HIS A 168 2.88 45.64 -16.32
CA HIS A 168 3.02 44.20 -16.38
C HIS A 168 4.22 43.71 -15.55
N PRO A 169 4.15 42.48 -15.04
CA PRO A 169 5.21 41.94 -14.19
C PRO A 169 6.56 41.90 -14.91
N ILE A 170 7.62 42.23 -14.17
CA ILE A 170 9.01 42.19 -14.61
C ILE A 170 9.74 41.14 -13.77
N SER A 171 10.62 40.38 -14.42
CA SER A 171 11.47 39.41 -13.74
C SER A 171 12.37 40.10 -12.72
N VAL A 172 12.40 39.56 -11.51
CA VAL A 172 13.25 40.00 -10.40
C VAL A 172 14.72 40.11 -10.78
N SER A 173 15.22 39.21 -11.62
CA SER A 173 16.63 39.20 -12.07
C SER A 173 17.04 40.43 -12.89
N ARG A 174 16.09 41.19 -13.43
CA ARG A 174 16.36 42.37 -14.27
C ARG A 174 16.40 43.67 -13.48
N ILE A 175 16.11 43.62 -12.17
CA ILE A 175 15.89 44.78 -11.33
C ILE A 175 16.91 44.78 -10.18
N ARG A 176 17.31 45.98 -9.73
CA ARG A 176 18.13 46.20 -8.54
C ARG A 176 17.54 47.28 -7.64
N HIS A 177 17.81 47.20 -6.35
CA HIS A 177 17.40 48.23 -5.39
C HIS A 177 18.20 49.51 -5.61
N VAL A 178 17.53 50.63 -5.37
CA VAL A 178 18.15 51.95 -5.29
C VAL A 178 18.18 52.35 -3.82
N ASP A 179 19.36 52.69 -3.33
CA ASP A 179 19.54 53.11 -1.94
C ASP A 179 18.95 54.51 -1.70
N PRO A 180 18.06 54.70 -0.72
CA PRO A 180 17.45 56.01 -0.45
C PRO A 180 18.47 57.08 -0.01
N SER A 181 19.60 56.72 0.60
CA SER A 181 20.61 57.74 0.98
C SER A 181 21.48 58.16 -0.19
N THR A 182 21.88 57.19 -1.02
CA THR A 182 22.90 57.38 -2.07
C THR A 182 22.27 57.66 -3.43
N ASN A 183 20.97 57.36 -3.62
CA ASN A 183 20.24 57.41 -4.88
C ASN A 183 20.93 56.66 -6.04
N ALA A 184 21.75 55.68 -5.69
CA ALA A 184 22.50 54.82 -6.60
C ALA A 184 22.06 53.37 -6.42
N LEU A 185 22.37 52.55 -7.41
CA LEU A 185 22.17 51.10 -7.35
C LEU A 185 22.95 50.52 -6.16
N CYS A 186 22.31 49.64 -5.39
CA CYS A 186 22.94 49.00 -4.24
C CYS A 186 22.73 47.49 -4.21
N HIS A 187 23.64 46.81 -3.52
CA HIS A 187 23.50 45.41 -3.13
C HIS A 187 22.84 45.33 -1.77
N VAL A 188 21.73 44.58 -1.70
CA VAL A 188 20.94 44.42 -0.49
C VAL A 188 21.06 42.98 0.02
N GLU A 189 21.32 42.81 1.31
CA GLU A 189 21.37 41.52 1.99
C GLU A 189 20.40 41.48 3.19
N LEU A 190 19.95 40.28 3.56
CA LEU A 190 19.10 40.07 4.74
C LEU A 190 19.99 39.90 5.98
N VAL A 191 19.71 40.68 7.03
CA VAL A 191 20.41 40.67 8.31
C VAL A 191 19.39 40.59 9.44
N GLN A 192 19.68 39.75 10.44
CA GLN A 192 18.86 39.66 11.65
C GLN A 192 19.28 40.75 12.63
N VAL A 193 18.34 41.62 12.98
CA VAL A 193 18.55 42.71 13.93
C VAL A 193 17.59 42.51 15.08
N ARG A 194 18.10 42.57 16.31
CA ARG A 194 17.25 42.55 17.49
C ARG A 194 16.57 43.91 17.64
N ASN A 195 15.24 43.91 17.61
CA ASN A 195 14.48 45.11 17.88
C ASN A 195 14.65 45.51 19.35
N LYS A 196 14.92 46.80 19.59
CA LYS A 196 15.17 47.34 20.93
C LYS A 196 13.90 47.40 21.78
N GLU A 197 12.74 47.52 21.15
CA GLU A 197 11.45 47.71 21.83
C GLU A 197 10.80 46.37 22.15
N THR A 198 10.62 45.50 21.14
CA THR A 198 9.98 44.19 21.31
C THR A 198 10.94 43.12 21.83
N GLY A 199 12.25 43.35 21.71
CA GLY A 199 13.28 42.37 22.06
C GLY A 199 13.37 41.18 21.10
N ALA A 200 12.47 41.08 20.11
CA ALA A 200 12.40 40.03 19.10
C ALA A 200 13.50 40.21 18.04
N LEU A 201 13.90 39.10 17.42
CA LEU A 201 14.81 39.11 16.28
C LEU A 201 13.98 39.33 15.01
N GLU A 202 14.20 40.47 14.36
CA GLU A 202 13.55 40.82 13.10
C GLU A 202 14.53 40.70 11.95
N GLU A 203 14.05 40.20 10.81
CA GLU A 203 14.82 40.22 9.57
C GLU A 203 14.67 41.60 8.92
N ARG A 204 15.79 42.30 8.77
CA ARG A 204 15.88 43.57 8.05
C ARG A 204 16.79 43.42 6.85
N ARG A 205 16.62 44.31 5.88
CA ARG A 205 17.45 44.35 4.68
C ARG A 205 18.48 45.45 4.85
N ILE A 206 19.76 45.19 4.60
CA ILE A 206 20.83 46.19 4.66
C ILE A 206 21.38 46.47 3.27
N SER A 207 21.59 47.74 2.94
CA SER A 207 22.40 48.14 1.79
C SER A 207 23.88 48.00 2.16
N LEU A 208 24.66 47.21 1.40
CA LEU A 208 26.08 46.99 1.68
C LEU A 208 26.93 48.25 1.49
N GLU A 209 26.53 49.14 0.57
CA GLU A 209 27.30 50.33 0.21
C GLU A 209 27.19 51.44 1.26
N SER A 210 25.99 51.66 1.78
CA SER A 210 25.70 52.74 2.74
C SER A 210 25.49 52.26 4.17
N GLY A 211 25.29 50.96 4.37
CA GLY A 211 24.90 50.39 5.66
C GLY A 211 23.46 50.73 6.08
N VAL A 212 22.64 51.32 5.19
CA VAL A 212 21.27 51.70 5.51
C VAL A 212 20.38 50.47 5.65
N LEU A 213 19.62 50.42 6.74
CA LEU A 213 18.62 49.38 6.99
C LEU A 213 17.28 49.77 6.33
N LEU A 214 16.84 48.96 5.38
CA LEU A 214 15.51 49.01 4.78
C LEU A 214 14.56 48.09 5.58
N PRO A 215 13.49 48.63 6.17
CA PRO A 215 12.50 47.80 6.86
C PRO A 215 11.74 46.92 5.86
N THR A 216 11.26 45.78 6.35
CA THR A 216 10.28 44.96 5.63
C THR A 216 8.91 45.59 5.88
N PRO A 217 8.19 46.06 4.86
CA PRO A 217 6.86 46.62 5.06
C PRO A 217 5.91 45.54 5.56
N GLU A 218 5.00 45.92 6.46
CA GLU A 218 3.89 45.07 6.84
C GLU A 218 3.01 44.82 5.61
N ARG A 219 2.52 43.59 5.47
CA ARG A 219 1.64 43.26 4.36
C ARG A 219 0.27 43.88 4.65
N GLU A 220 -0.17 44.78 3.77
CA GLU A 220 -1.56 45.26 3.77
C GLU A 220 -2.46 44.10 3.32
N ASP A 221 -2.92 43.28 4.26
CA ASP A 221 -3.97 42.31 4.01
C ASP A 221 -5.30 43.08 4.03
N THR A 222 -5.98 43.14 2.88
CA THR A 222 -7.35 43.64 2.83
C THR A 222 -8.20 42.67 3.66
N VAL A 223 -8.54 43.07 4.89
CA VAL A 223 -9.44 42.30 5.74
C VAL A 223 -10.82 42.37 5.10
N GLU A 224 -11.11 41.41 4.23
CA GLU A 224 -12.48 41.16 3.80
C GLU A 224 -13.25 40.80 5.07
N ALA A 225 -14.24 41.62 5.43
CA ALA A 225 -15.06 41.35 6.60
C ALA A 225 -15.79 40.00 6.37
N GLY A 226 -15.64 39.09 7.33
CA GLY A 226 -16.32 37.81 7.31
C GLY A 226 -17.84 37.95 7.57
N ASP A 227 -18.55 36.83 7.54
CA ASP A 227 -19.99 36.80 7.75
C ASP A 227 -20.28 36.76 9.27
N PRO A 228 -20.75 37.86 9.88
CA PRO A 228 -20.96 37.90 11.34
C PRO A 228 -22.03 36.93 11.83
N LEU A 229 -22.86 36.36 10.95
CA LEU A 229 -23.83 35.33 11.32
C LEU A 229 -23.16 33.95 11.52
N LYS A 230 -22.04 33.70 10.83
CA LYS A 230 -21.32 32.42 10.86
C LYS A 230 -19.98 32.51 11.59
N ASP A 231 -19.49 33.72 11.81
CA ASP A 231 -18.25 33.97 12.52
C ASP A 231 -18.53 34.09 14.02
N THR A 232 -17.99 33.16 14.79
CA THR A 232 -18.05 33.19 16.25
C THR A 232 -17.32 34.42 16.77
N PRO A 233 -17.87 35.17 17.74
CA PRO A 233 -17.17 36.29 18.34
C PRO A 233 -15.90 35.80 19.04
N ILE A 234 -14.84 36.63 19.00
CA ILE A 234 -13.51 36.27 19.53
C ILE A 234 -13.59 35.86 21.01
N GLN A 235 -14.47 36.48 21.79
CA GLN A 235 -14.65 36.18 23.22
C GLN A 235 -15.10 34.73 23.48
N ASP A 236 -16.03 34.22 22.66
CA ASP A 236 -16.54 32.85 22.79
C ASP A 236 -15.53 31.83 22.24
N ALA A 237 -14.75 32.22 21.22
CA ALA A 237 -13.73 31.35 20.62
C ALA A 237 -12.49 31.20 21.51
N ASP A 238 -12.08 32.26 22.22
CA ASP A 238 -10.92 32.27 23.12
C ASP A 238 -11.25 31.75 24.53
N GLU A 239 -12.51 31.41 24.81
CA GLU A 239 -12.92 30.86 26.11
C GLU A 239 -12.19 29.52 26.38
N PRO A 240 -11.34 29.42 27.43
CA PRO A 240 -10.61 28.20 27.71
C PRO A 240 -11.51 27.18 28.41
N THR A 241 -12.29 26.41 27.64
CA THR A 241 -13.24 25.41 28.18
C THR A 241 -12.62 24.02 28.41
N TYR A 242 -11.41 23.75 27.89
CA TYR A 242 -10.79 22.42 27.96
C TYR A 242 -10.23 22.07 29.35
N ASP A 243 -10.84 21.09 30.01
CA ASP A 243 -10.42 20.54 31.30
C ASP A 243 -9.72 19.17 31.13
N GLU A 244 -8.40 19.17 30.97
CA GLU A 244 -7.59 17.95 30.75
C GLU A 244 -7.85 16.87 31.82
N ALA A 245 -7.95 17.28 33.09
CA ALA A 245 -8.10 16.37 34.22
C ALA A 245 -9.43 15.58 34.22
N LYS A 246 -10.46 16.05 33.51
CA LYS A 246 -11.75 15.35 33.41
C LYS A 246 -11.82 14.47 32.17
N GLU A 247 -11.32 14.96 31.04
CA GLU A 247 -11.44 14.28 29.76
C GLU A 247 -10.40 13.16 29.59
N MET A 248 -9.16 13.38 30.01
CA MET A 248 -8.09 12.40 29.83
C MET A 248 -8.34 11.08 30.57
N PRO A 249 -8.78 11.05 31.85
CA PRO A 249 -9.05 9.79 32.53
C PRO A 249 -10.13 8.96 31.84
N LEU A 250 -11.19 9.59 31.34
CA LEU A 250 -12.27 8.90 30.64
C LEU A 250 -11.79 8.29 29.31
N LEU A 251 -10.93 9.00 28.58
CA LEU A 251 -10.30 8.48 27.36
C LEU A 251 -9.36 7.31 27.67
N VAL A 252 -8.55 7.44 28.73
CA VAL A 252 -7.63 6.39 29.19
C VAL A 252 -8.40 5.14 29.61
N GLU A 253 -9.46 5.29 30.41
CA GLU A 253 -10.28 4.18 30.87
C GLU A 253 -10.92 3.43 29.69
N ARG A 254 -11.50 4.15 28.73
CA ARG A 254 -12.11 3.53 27.54
C ARG A 254 -11.08 2.76 26.70
N ARG A 255 -9.89 3.32 26.52
CA ARG A 255 -8.80 2.66 25.78
C ARG A 255 -8.27 1.44 26.53
N LEU A 256 -8.03 1.59 27.83
CA LEU A 256 -7.55 0.51 28.69
C LEU A 256 -8.53 -0.66 28.67
N ARG A 257 -9.83 -0.39 28.81
CA ARG A 257 -10.87 -1.42 28.73
C ARG A 257 -10.88 -2.15 27.39
N ALA A 258 -10.75 -1.42 26.28
CA ALA A 258 -10.68 -2.06 24.95
C ALA A 258 -9.42 -2.95 24.81
N MET A 259 -8.29 -2.53 25.38
CA MET A 259 -7.06 -3.34 25.41
C MET A 259 -7.22 -4.58 26.29
N GLU A 260 -7.84 -4.44 27.45
CA GLU A 260 -8.15 -5.56 28.36
C GLU A 260 -9.10 -6.57 27.71
N ASP A 261 -10.18 -6.11 27.08
CA ASP A 261 -11.14 -6.97 26.39
C ASP A 261 -10.46 -7.78 25.26
N HIS A 262 -9.61 -7.12 24.47
CA HIS A 262 -8.81 -7.81 23.45
C HIS A 262 -7.85 -8.84 24.07
N PHE A 263 -7.15 -8.46 25.15
CA PHE A 263 -6.25 -9.37 25.85
C PHE A 263 -6.98 -10.60 26.40
N VAL A 264 -8.17 -10.42 27.00
CA VAL A 264 -8.99 -11.55 27.47
C VAL A 264 -9.41 -12.46 26.32
N GLN A 265 -9.74 -11.91 25.15
CA GLN A 265 -10.04 -12.73 23.96
C GLN A 265 -8.83 -13.57 23.55
N THR A 266 -7.63 -12.99 23.52
CA THR A 266 -6.40 -13.75 23.20
C THR A 266 -6.12 -14.85 24.23
N LEU A 267 -6.39 -14.59 25.51
CA LEU A 267 -6.26 -15.61 26.57
C LEU A 267 -7.29 -16.72 26.39
N LYS A 268 -8.51 -16.40 25.95
CA LYS A 268 -9.55 -17.37 25.67
C LYS A 268 -9.13 -18.29 24.50
N GLU A 269 -8.63 -17.73 23.41
CA GLU A 269 -8.12 -18.50 22.27
C GLU A 269 -6.96 -19.42 22.70
N ALA A 270 -6.01 -18.90 23.48
CA ALA A 270 -4.91 -19.70 24.03
C ALA A 270 -5.40 -20.82 24.95
N TYR A 271 -6.39 -20.55 25.81
CA TYR A 271 -6.99 -21.56 26.68
C TYR A 271 -7.70 -22.66 25.88
N GLU A 272 -8.50 -22.28 24.89
CA GLU A 272 -9.21 -23.22 24.01
C GLU A 272 -8.24 -24.16 23.26
N PHE A 273 -7.06 -23.65 22.88
CA PHE A 273 -6.01 -24.47 22.28
C PHE A 273 -5.31 -25.42 23.27
N HIS A 274 -4.96 -24.93 24.48
CA HIS A 274 -4.15 -25.70 25.44
C HIS A 274 -4.96 -26.66 26.34
N GLU A 275 -6.22 -26.36 26.64
CA GLU A 275 -7.07 -27.19 27.49
C GLU A 275 -7.26 -28.64 26.99
N PRO A 276 -7.51 -28.93 25.69
CA PRO A 276 -7.61 -30.31 25.22
C PRO A 276 -6.29 -31.07 25.37
N LEU A 277 -5.14 -30.43 25.18
CA LEU A 277 -3.82 -31.04 25.39
C LEU A 277 -3.62 -31.43 26.86
N ARG A 278 -4.01 -30.55 27.79
CA ARG A 278 -3.97 -30.83 29.23
C ARG A 278 -4.87 -32.01 29.59
N ARG A 279 -6.09 -32.07 29.04
CA ARG A 279 -7.04 -33.18 29.25
C ARG A 279 -6.50 -34.49 28.68
N ALA A 280 -5.93 -34.48 27.49
CA ALA A 280 -5.30 -35.65 26.88
C ALA A 280 -4.15 -36.17 27.75
N ASN A 281 -3.29 -35.29 28.26
CA ASN A 281 -2.22 -35.66 29.17
C ASN A 281 -2.75 -36.27 30.48
N ALA A 282 -3.82 -35.72 31.06
CA ALA A 282 -4.45 -36.27 32.26
C ALA A 282 -5.07 -37.66 32.01
N ALA A 283 -5.74 -37.83 30.87
CA ALA A 283 -6.30 -39.13 30.45
C ALA A 283 -5.19 -40.15 30.19
N ALA A 284 -4.09 -39.75 29.55
CA ALA A 284 -2.93 -40.59 29.32
C ALA A 284 -2.24 -41.01 30.63
N LEU A 285 -2.13 -40.10 31.60
CA LEU A 285 -1.62 -40.41 32.94
C LEU A 285 -2.51 -41.44 33.64
N LEU A 286 -3.83 -41.27 33.58
CA LEU A 286 -4.79 -42.21 34.16
C LEU A 286 -4.72 -43.58 33.47
N GLY A 287 -4.64 -43.60 32.13
CA GLY A 287 -4.44 -44.82 31.35
C GLY A 287 -3.11 -45.51 31.70
N PHE A 288 -2.04 -44.75 31.88
CA PHE A 288 -0.75 -45.26 32.35
C PHE A 288 -0.87 -45.90 33.74
N GLN A 289 -1.51 -45.23 34.70
CA GLN A 289 -1.73 -45.76 36.05
C GLN A 289 -2.52 -47.08 36.00
N GLN A 290 -3.60 -47.15 35.21
CA GLN A 290 -4.36 -48.38 35.01
C GLN A 290 -3.51 -49.49 34.35
N GLY A 291 -2.68 -49.14 33.37
CA GLY A 291 -1.75 -50.07 32.73
C GLY A 291 -0.68 -50.62 33.69
N VAL A 292 -0.17 -49.79 34.61
CA VAL A 292 0.75 -50.22 35.67
C VAL A 292 0.08 -51.24 36.59
N VAL A 293 -1.16 -50.96 37.03
CA VAL A 293 -1.94 -51.88 37.88
C VAL A 293 -2.19 -53.21 37.17
N ARG A 294 -2.60 -53.18 35.89
CA ARG A 294 -2.81 -54.40 35.08
C ARG A 294 -1.52 -55.22 34.95
N ARG A 295 -0.41 -54.61 34.54
CA ARG A 295 0.88 -55.32 34.44
C ARG A 295 1.36 -55.87 35.79
N ALA A 296 1.13 -55.15 36.89
CA ALA A 296 1.47 -55.64 38.21
C ALA A 296 0.65 -56.89 38.57
N ALA A 297 -0.65 -56.89 38.25
CA ALA A 297 -1.53 -58.05 38.42
C ALA A 297 -1.08 -59.24 37.54
N ASP A 298 -0.76 -59.01 36.27
CA ASP A 298 -0.27 -60.05 35.35
C ASP A 298 1.06 -60.66 35.84
N GLN A 299 2.00 -59.82 36.29
CA GLN A 299 3.28 -60.29 36.82
C GLN A 299 3.12 -61.06 38.13
N LEU A 300 2.18 -60.65 38.99
CA LEU A 300 1.86 -61.37 40.22
C LEU A 300 1.25 -62.74 39.89
N ALA A 301 0.23 -62.78 39.03
CA ALA A 301 -0.40 -64.01 38.58
C ALA A 301 0.63 -64.97 37.94
N GLY A 302 1.50 -64.45 37.07
CA GLY A 302 2.58 -65.24 36.46
C GLY A 302 3.61 -65.79 37.46
N ARG A 303 3.89 -65.08 38.56
CA ARG A 303 4.77 -65.58 39.64
C ARG A 303 4.08 -66.63 40.52
N VAL A 304 2.80 -66.45 40.81
CA VAL A 304 1.99 -67.40 41.59
C VAL A 304 1.85 -68.72 40.82
N LEU A 305 1.57 -68.67 39.51
CA LEU A 305 1.41 -69.86 38.66
C LEU A 305 2.72 -70.65 38.42
N ARG A 306 3.89 -70.00 38.47
CA ARG A 306 5.20 -70.68 38.33
C ARG A 306 5.70 -71.33 39.63
N GLY A 307 4.88 -71.38 40.68
CA GLY A 307 5.19 -72.08 41.93
C GLY A 307 6.33 -71.47 42.75
N GLY A 308 6.65 -70.19 42.54
CA GLY A 308 7.80 -69.55 43.18
C GLY A 308 7.52 -68.14 43.64
N VAL A 309 7.00 -67.98 44.86
CA VAL A 309 7.27 -66.77 45.64
C VAL A 309 8.63 -66.97 46.30
N ALA A 310 9.70 -66.76 45.53
CA ALA A 310 11.03 -66.59 46.12
C ALA A 310 11.09 -65.20 46.77
N ALA A 311 11.59 -65.15 48.02
CA ALA A 311 11.73 -63.92 48.78
C ALA A 311 12.47 -62.84 47.97
N PRO A 312 12.05 -61.56 48.06
CA PRO A 312 12.67 -60.48 47.30
C PRO A 312 14.13 -60.31 47.73
N GLN A 313 15.07 -60.44 46.78
CA GLN A 313 16.45 -60.00 46.99
C GLN A 313 16.48 -58.46 47.06
N ALA A 314 17.06 -57.95 48.14
CA ALA A 314 17.21 -56.53 48.43
C ALA A 314 17.86 -55.79 47.25
N ARG A 315 17.17 -54.77 46.73
CA ARG A 315 17.76 -53.78 45.83
C ARG A 315 17.93 -52.46 46.56
N VAL A 316 19.10 -51.86 46.32
CA VAL A 316 19.67 -50.66 46.96
C VAL A 316 18.73 -49.45 46.84
N PRO A 317 18.57 -48.63 47.90
CA PRO A 317 17.68 -47.47 47.85
C PRO A 317 18.29 -46.33 47.03
N LEU A 318 17.51 -45.77 46.11
CA LEU A 318 17.78 -44.47 45.50
C LEU A 318 17.43 -43.38 46.53
N GLN A 319 18.44 -42.60 46.91
CA GLN A 319 18.29 -41.46 47.83
C GLN A 319 17.40 -40.38 47.21
N GLY A 320 16.31 -40.05 47.90
CA GLY A 320 15.56 -38.81 47.68
C GLY A 320 14.08 -38.86 48.03
N GLY A 321 13.73 -38.60 49.29
CA GLY A 321 12.45 -37.98 49.67
C GLY A 321 11.35 -38.85 50.30
N ALA A 322 11.06 -38.53 51.56
CA ALA A 322 9.86 -38.77 52.38
C ALA A 322 9.70 -40.12 53.13
N ASP A 323 9.98 -40.03 54.43
CA ASP A 323 10.03 -41.08 55.46
C ASP A 323 8.74 -41.90 55.67
N VAL A 324 7.60 -41.50 55.12
CA VAL A 324 6.32 -42.23 55.26
C VAL A 324 6.28 -43.49 54.39
N VAL A 325 6.92 -43.46 53.23
CA VAL A 325 6.95 -44.62 52.30
C VAL A 325 7.83 -45.74 52.85
N ALA A 326 8.87 -45.39 53.62
CA ALA A 326 9.79 -46.35 54.21
C ALA A 326 9.14 -47.16 55.35
N GLU A 327 8.30 -46.55 56.18
CA GLU A 327 7.60 -47.25 57.27
C GLU A 327 6.51 -48.21 56.77
N VAL A 328 5.77 -47.83 55.73
CA VAL A 328 4.73 -48.68 55.13
C VAL A 328 5.36 -49.90 54.44
N LEU A 329 6.46 -49.70 53.71
CA LEU A 329 7.20 -50.81 53.09
C LEU A 329 7.80 -51.77 54.12
N ALA A 330 8.28 -51.26 55.27
CA ALA A 330 8.79 -52.10 56.36
C ALA A 330 7.68 -52.90 57.07
N ALA A 331 6.47 -52.35 57.18
CA ALA A 331 5.31 -53.02 57.75
C ALA A 331 4.77 -54.13 56.80
N GLU A 332 4.71 -53.87 55.50
CA GLU A 332 4.32 -54.86 54.50
C GLU A 332 5.33 -56.02 54.41
N GLN A 333 6.62 -55.73 54.47
CA GLN A 333 7.66 -56.77 54.45
C GLN A 333 7.60 -57.72 55.66
N ARG A 334 7.18 -57.24 56.83
CA ARG A 334 6.94 -58.09 58.03
C ARG A 334 5.69 -58.94 57.90
N ALA A 335 4.65 -58.45 57.22
CA ALA A 335 3.43 -59.22 56.96
C ALA A 335 3.66 -60.34 55.94
N VAL A 336 4.48 -60.10 54.91
CA VAL A 336 4.78 -61.09 53.87
C VAL A 336 5.66 -62.23 54.39
N ALA A 337 6.61 -61.94 55.29
CA ALA A 337 7.47 -62.96 55.90
C ALA A 337 6.71 -63.95 56.81
N ALA A 338 5.55 -63.55 57.36
CA ALA A 338 4.71 -64.42 58.18
C ALA A 338 3.84 -65.40 57.35
N ALA A 339 3.63 -65.13 56.06
CA ALA A 339 2.70 -65.90 55.21
C ALA A 339 3.36 -67.05 54.42
N THR A 340 4.69 -67.08 54.29
CA THR A 340 5.41 -68.01 53.41
C THR A 340 5.79 -69.37 54.03
N ALA A 341 5.12 -69.81 55.10
CA ALA A 341 5.40 -71.07 55.79
C ALA A 341 4.54 -72.27 55.33
N GLY A 342 3.64 -72.09 54.35
CA GLY A 342 2.75 -73.15 53.85
C GLY A 342 3.06 -73.60 52.43
N THR A 343 2.94 -74.90 52.17
CA THR A 343 3.11 -75.55 50.85
C THR A 343 2.31 -74.84 49.76
N ALA A 344 3.02 -74.46 48.69
CA ALA A 344 2.52 -73.66 47.58
C ALA A 344 1.54 -74.43 46.68
N ALA A 345 0.26 -74.43 47.06
CA ALA A 345 -0.86 -74.81 46.19
C ALA A 345 -1.99 -73.78 46.33
N LEU A 346 -2.67 -73.47 45.22
CA LEU A 346 -3.80 -72.55 45.20
C LEU A 346 -4.99 -73.16 45.98
N PRO A 347 -5.82 -72.36 46.67
CA PRO A 347 -7.03 -72.88 47.31
C PRO A 347 -8.01 -73.49 46.29
N ASP A 348 -8.64 -74.62 46.62
CA ASP A 348 -9.50 -75.40 45.71
C ASP A 348 -10.61 -74.59 45.01
N TRP A 349 -11.14 -73.56 45.67
CA TRP A 349 -12.18 -72.70 45.09
C TRP A 349 -11.65 -71.71 44.03
N TRP A 350 -10.36 -71.33 44.09
CA TRP A 350 -9.70 -70.57 43.01
C TRP A 350 -9.48 -71.46 41.80
N GLU A 351 -9.06 -72.71 42.01
CA GLU A 351 -8.86 -73.64 40.90
C GLU A 351 -10.19 -73.97 40.20
N ALA A 352 -11.28 -74.13 40.96
CA ALA A 352 -12.62 -74.30 40.41
C ALA A 352 -13.10 -73.07 39.62
N MET A 353 -12.76 -71.85 40.07
CA MET A 353 -13.12 -70.61 39.36
C MET A 353 -12.29 -70.41 38.09
N LEU A 354 -11.00 -70.76 38.10
CA LEU A 354 -10.10 -70.56 36.97
C LEU A 354 -10.32 -71.58 35.84
N ARG A 355 -10.76 -72.80 36.17
CA ARG A 355 -10.99 -73.88 35.20
C ARG A 355 -11.83 -73.48 33.97
N PRO A 356 -13.02 -72.86 34.08
CA PRO A 356 -13.78 -72.43 32.90
C PRO A 356 -13.03 -71.41 32.05
N TYR A 357 -12.34 -70.44 32.66
CA TYR A 357 -11.54 -69.47 31.89
C TYR A 357 -10.36 -70.12 31.14
N VAL A 358 -9.76 -71.17 31.71
CA VAL A 358 -8.70 -71.93 31.04
C VAL A 358 -9.27 -72.74 29.87
N GLU A 359 -10.45 -73.34 30.04
CA GLU A 359 -11.16 -74.06 28.98
C GLU A 359 -11.54 -73.10 27.84
N ASP A 360 -12.14 -71.95 28.15
CA ASP A 360 -12.48 -70.90 27.19
C ASP A 360 -11.22 -70.42 26.43
N LEU A 361 -10.11 -70.15 27.13
CA LEU A 361 -8.85 -69.74 26.49
C LEU A 361 -8.25 -70.85 25.62
N GLN A 362 -8.41 -72.13 25.99
CA GLN A 362 -7.96 -73.26 25.19
C GLN A 362 -8.83 -73.42 23.93
N GLU A 363 -10.14 -73.19 24.04
CA GLU A 363 -11.06 -73.17 22.90
C GLU A 363 -10.75 -72.00 21.96
N GLU A 364 -10.53 -70.80 22.48
CA GLU A 364 -10.11 -69.63 21.70
C GLU A 364 -8.76 -69.87 21.00
N GLN A 365 -7.79 -70.47 21.69
CA GLN A 365 -6.50 -70.83 21.07
C GLN A 365 -6.65 -71.90 20.01
N ALA A 366 -7.51 -72.90 20.22
CA ALA A 366 -7.79 -73.95 19.26
C ALA A 366 -8.52 -73.40 18.02
N ALA A 367 -9.47 -72.49 18.20
CA ALA A 367 -10.17 -71.78 17.14
C ALA A 367 -9.19 -70.89 16.35
N ALA A 368 -8.36 -70.09 17.03
CA ALA A 368 -7.33 -69.27 16.39
C ALA A 368 -6.30 -70.12 15.63
N ALA A 369 -5.91 -71.27 16.17
CA ALA A 369 -5.02 -72.21 15.50
C ALA A 369 -5.68 -72.89 14.29
N ALA A 370 -6.99 -73.17 14.36
CA ALA A 370 -7.76 -73.70 13.24
C ALA A 370 -7.88 -72.65 12.12
N GLU A 371 -8.24 -71.40 12.46
CA GLU A 371 -8.26 -70.28 11.50
C GLU A 371 -6.88 -70.04 10.88
N ALA A 372 -5.81 -70.10 11.67
CA ALA A 372 -4.45 -69.96 11.16
C ALA A 372 -4.07 -71.12 10.22
N ARG A 373 -4.48 -72.36 10.52
CA ARG A 373 -4.30 -73.53 9.65
C ARG A 373 -5.11 -73.42 8.37
N GLU A 374 -6.34 -72.95 8.43
CA GLU A 374 -7.16 -72.69 7.25
C GLU A 374 -6.56 -71.59 6.37
N ARG A 375 -6.08 -70.49 6.97
CA ARG A 375 -5.34 -69.45 6.25
C ARG A 375 -4.08 -70.01 5.59
N ALA A 376 -3.34 -70.87 6.29
CA ALA A 376 -2.14 -71.52 5.74
C ALA A 376 -2.46 -72.53 4.63
N GLN A 377 -3.57 -73.28 4.73
CA GLN A 377 -4.04 -74.21 3.70
C GLN A 377 -4.56 -73.47 2.45
N ARG A 378 -5.27 -72.35 2.64
CA ARG A 378 -5.68 -71.46 1.54
C ARG A 378 -4.46 -70.89 0.81
N ALA A 379 -3.49 -70.36 1.56
CA ALA A 379 -2.23 -69.88 0.98
C ALA A 379 -1.42 -70.98 0.26
N ALA A 380 -1.43 -72.22 0.77
CA ALA A 380 -0.77 -73.35 0.11
C ALA A 380 -1.51 -73.86 -1.14
N ALA A 381 -2.84 -73.83 -1.14
CA ALA A 381 -3.68 -74.15 -2.30
C ALA A 381 -3.49 -73.13 -3.43
N GLU A 382 -3.48 -71.84 -3.10
CA GLU A 382 -3.13 -70.75 -4.03
C GLU A 382 -1.73 -70.95 -4.61
N ALA A 383 -0.71 -71.23 -3.78
CA ALA A 383 0.65 -71.50 -4.25
C ALA A 383 0.78 -72.77 -5.13
N SER A 384 -0.15 -73.74 -4.99
CA SER A 384 -0.21 -74.94 -5.85
C SER A 384 -0.96 -74.70 -7.16
N GLN A 385 -1.99 -73.86 -7.14
CA GLN A 385 -2.68 -73.38 -8.35
C GLN A 385 -1.73 -72.55 -9.21
N ASP A 386 -0.89 -71.72 -8.60
CA ASP A 386 0.17 -70.98 -9.29
C ASP A 386 1.27 -71.87 -9.90
N ARG A 387 1.45 -73.11 -9.41
CA ARG A 387 2.35 -74.10 -10.06
C ARG A 387 1.68 -74.89 -11.18
N LEU A 388 0.35 -74.97 -11.20
CA LEU A 388 -0.45 -75.67 -12.22
C LEU A 388 -0.92 -74.73 -13.33
N ALA A 389 -1.02 -73.43 -13.06
CA ALA A 389 -1.15 -72.39 -14.06
C ALA A 389 0.24 -72.09 -14.65
N GLY A 390 0.56 -72.67 -15.81
CA GLY A 390 1.72 -72.24 -16.59
C GLY A 390 1.63 -70.74 -16.94
N PRO A 391 2.76 -70.07 -17.23
CA PRO A 391 2.81 -68.61 -17.36
C PRO A 391 2.03 -68.19 -18.61
N GLY A 392 0.79 -67.72 -18.43
CA GLY A 392 -0.07 -67.37 -19.55
C GLY A 392 -1.52 -67.06 -19.18
N ALA A 393 -1.76 -66.29 -18.12
CA ALA A 393 -3.06 -65.64 -17.91
C ALA A 393 -2.81 -64.32 -17.15
N VAL A 394 -2.74 -63.22 -17.89
CA VAL A 394 -2.73 -61.86 -17.34
C VAL A 394 -4.19 -61.50 -17.07
N ASP A 395 -4.53 -61.29 -15.80
CA ASP A 395 -5.91 -61.08 -15.37
C ASP A 395 -6.38 -59.65 -15.66
N MET A 396 -7.44 -59.56 -16.45
CA MET A 396 -8.13 -58.34 -16.91
C MET A 396 -8.87 -57.56 -15.79
N GLN A 397 -8.73 -57.96 -14.52
CA GLN A 397 -9.43 -57.36 -13.39
C GLN A 397 -8.68 -56.19 -12.73
N ALA A 398 -7.36 -56.07 -12.92
CA ALA A 398 -6.60 -54.93 -12.37
C ALA A 398 -6.86 -53.61 -13.13
N LEU A 399 -7.24 -53.67 -14.40
CA LEU A 399 -7.51 -52.48 -15.23
C LEU A 399 -8.89 -51.86 -15.02
N LEU A 400 -9.82 -52.54 -14.33
CA LEU A 400 -11.17 -52.03 -14.05
C LEU A 400 -11.30 -51.36 -12.67
N ALA A 401 -10.26 -51.46 -11.83
CA ALA A 401 -10.24 -50.83 -10.50
C ALA A 401 -9.67 -49.41 -10.53
N GLU A 402 -8.74 -49.11 -11.44
CA GLU A 402 -8.17 -47.75 -11.59
C GLU A 402 -9.15 -46.75 -12.25
N ASP A 403 -10.15 -47.24 -13.01
CA ASP A 403 -11.12 -46.36 -13.69
C ASP A 403 -12.24 -45.85 -12.75
N LEU A 404 -12.46 -46.48 -11.58
CA LEU A 404 -13.53 -46.08 -10.64
C LEU A 404 -13.07 -45.06 -9.59
N GLU A 405 -11.76 -44.99 -9.27
CA GLU A 405 -11.23 -44.02 -8.31
C GLU A 405 -11.08 -42.61 -8.92
N LEU A 406 -10.99 -42.49 -10.25
CA LEU A 406 -10.89 -41.20 -10.94
C LEU A 406 -12.25 -40.49 -11.14
N GLU A 407 -13.37 -41.19 -11.00
CA GLU A 407 -14.72 -40.59 -11.12
C GLU A 407 -15.25 -40.02 -9.79
N GLU A 408 -14.73 -40.47 -8.64
CA GLU A 408 -15.14 -39.95 -7.31
C GLU A 408 -14.40 -38.66 -6.93
N GLU A 409 -13.12 -38.49 -7.32
CA GLU A 409 -12.38 -37.25 -7.04
C GLU A 409 -12.86 -36.04 -7.87
N GLN A 410 -13.51 -36.25 -9.03
CA GLN A 410 -14.01 -35.14 -9.86
C GLN A 410 -15.36 -34.58 -9.40
N GLN A 411 -16.10 -35.28 -8.52
CA GLN A 411 -17.40 -34.80 -8.02
C GLN A 411 -17.28 -33.96 -6.73
N GLU A 412 -16.14 -34.00 -6.02
CA GLU A 412 -15.93 -33.19 -4.81
C GLU A 412 -15.35 -31.79 -5.09
N GLU A 413 -14.68 -31.56 -6.24
CA GLU A 413 -14.18 -30.21 -6.61
C GLU A 413 -15.26 -29.27 -7.19
N GLU A 414 -16.42 -29.77 -7.65
CA GLU A 414 -17.50 -28.94 -8.22
C GLU A 414 -18.55 -28.42 -7.19
N ALA A 415 -18.43 -28.78 -5.91
CA ALA A 415 -19.46 -28.47 -4.89
C ALA A 415 -19.14 -27.28 -3.94
N GLU A 416 -17.95 -26.67 -4.00
CA GLU A 416 -17.57 -25.52 -3.16
C GLU A 416 -17.40 -24.21 -3.92
N GLU A 417 -18.47 -23.64 -4.50
CA GLU A 417 -18.67 -22.18 -4.55
C GLU A 417 -20.18 -21.87 -4.63
N PRO A 418 -20.70 -20.99 -3.75
CA PRO A 418 -21.15 -19.73 -4.33
C PRO A 418 -21.04 -18.49 -3.41
N GLY A 419 -20.81 -17.34 -4.05
CA GLY A 419 -21.61 -16.15 -3.75
C GLY A 419 -20.87 -14.93 -3.20
N ARG A 420 -20.08 -14.26 -4.05
CA ARG A 420 -19.68 -12.85 -3.83
C ARG A 420 -20.57 -11.96 -4.67
N ASP A 421 -21.65 -11.44 -4.08
CA ASP A 421 -22.53 -10.47 -4.73
C ASP A 421 -22.23 -9.05 -4.26
N GLY A 422 -22.13 -8.14 -5.24
CA GLY A 422 -21.76 -6.75 -5.06
C GLY A 422 -22.99 -5.87 -4.83
N GLY A 423 -22.95 -5.08 -3.76
CA GLY A 423 -23.88 -3.98 -3.50
C GLY A 423 -23.17 -2.63 -3.64
N ARG A 424 -23.84 -1.74 -4.38
CA ARG A 424 -23.49 -0.34 -4.71
C ARG A 424 -22.85 0.50 -3.61
#